data_AF-L0DGI1-F1
#
_entry.id   AF-L0DGI1-F1
#
_cell.length_a   1.000
_cell.length_b   1.000
_cell.length_c   1.000
_cell.angle_alpha   90.00
_cell.angle_beta   90.00
_cell.angle_gamma   90.00
#
_symmetry.space_group_name_H-M   'P 1'
#
loop_
_entity.id
_entity.type
_entity.pdbx_description
1 polymer ?
#
loop_
_entity_poly.entity_id
_entity_poly.type
_entity_poly.pdbx_seq_one_letter_code
_entity_poly.pdbx_strand_id
1 'polypeptide(L)'
;MDFFTTQPPWYIPLALLLTALLVGLIKAYRLWQDMYEDDEPASDRERLSELEEAHFAGELDADELRRVRELLSRSNASKAPEPLRSRPSIQPEPSPLPPSNSAGEPDTV
;
A
#
# COMPACT_ATOMS: atom_id res chain seq x y z
N MET A 1 -50.03 27.52 11.26
CA MET A 1 -48.95 26.54 10.97
C MET A 1 -47.66 27.25 11.36
N ASP A 2 -47.35 27.23 12.65
CA ASP A 2 -46.43 28.19 13.28
C ASP A 2 -45.17 27.47 13.74
N PHE A 3 -44.47 26.85 12.79
CA PHE A 3 -43.21 26.11 13.05
C PHE A 3 -41.98 27.03 13.15
N PHE A 4 -42.11 28.31 12.80
CA PHE A 4 -40.98 29.23 12.66
C PHE A 4 -40.78 30.18 13.85
N THR A 5 -41.70 30.19 14.82
CA THR A 5 -41.67 31.13 15.96
C THR A 5 -41.03 30.55 17.22
N THR A 6 -40.69 29.26 17.20
CA THR A 6 -40.01 28.60 18.31
C THR A 6 -38.50 28.73 18.10
N GLN A 7 -37.84 29.49 18.99
CA GLN A 7 -36.38 29.50 19.08
C GLN A 7 -35.89 28.05 19.10
N PRO A 8 -35.05 27.63 18.13
CA PRO A 8 -34.62 26.25 18.05
C PRO A 8 -33.87 25.93 19.35
N PRO A 9 -34.19 24.81 20.02
CA PRO A 9 -33.44 24.40 21.19
C PRO A 9 -31.94 24.41 20.89
N TRP A 10 -31.13 24.87 21.84
CA TRP A 10 -29.69 25.08 21.68
C TRP A 10 -28.92 23.82 21.22
N TYR A 11 -29.50 22.64 21.41
CA TYR A 11 -28.93 21.35 21.01
C TYR A 11 -29.24 20.95 19.55
N ILE A 12 -30.15 21.63 18.83
CA ILE A 12 -30.46 21.34 17.42
C ILE A 12 -29.21 21.39 16.53
N PRO A 13 -28.37 22.45 16.54
CA PRO A 13 -27.16 22.47 15.73
C PRO A 13 -26.20 21.33 16.09
N LEU A 14 -26.11 20.98 17.38
CA LEU A 14 -25.29 19.85 17.84
C LEU A 14 -25.83 18.51 17.33
N ALA A 15 -27.15 18.30 17.39
CA ALA A 15 -27.79 17.09 16.88
C ALA A 15 -27.62 16.95 15.36
N LEU A 16 -27.75 18.06 14.61
CA LEU A 16 -27.48 18.08 13.17
C LEU A 16 -26.03 17.75 12.85
N LEU A 17 -25.06 18.28 13.62
CA LEU A 17 -23.65 17.97 13.45
C LEU A 17 -23.38 16.49 13.67
N LEU A 18 -23.88 15.91 14.77
CA LEU A 18 -23.72 14.49 15.07
C LEU A 18 -24.37 13.61 14.01
N THR A 19 -25.54 14.00 13.51
CA THR A 19 -26.25 13.27 12.45
C THR A 19 -25.47 13.32 11.15
N ALA A 20 -24.97 14.50 10.76
CA ALA A 20 -24.14 14.66 9.56
C ALA A 20 -22.85 13.85 9.66
N LEU A 21 -22.21 13.86 10.83
CA LEU A 21 -21.00 13.06 11.09
C LEU A 21 -21.29 11.57 10.93
N LEU A 22 -22.38 11.07 11.52
CA LEU A 22 -22.75 9.66 11.44
C LEU A 22 -23.05 9.23 9.99
N VAL A 23 -23.80 10.04 9.25
CA VAL A 23 -24.10 9.80 7.83
C VAL A 23 -22.81 9.80 7.00
N GLY A 24 -21.92 10.76 7.25
CA GLY A 24 -20.61 10.84 6.60
C GLY A 24 -19.76 9.59 6.88
N LEU A 25 -19.76 9.12 8.13
CA LEU A 25 -19.02 7.93 8.53
C LEU A 25 -19.54 6.66 7.86
N ILE A 26 -20.87 6.50 7.78
CA ILE A 26 -21.50 5.36 7.09
C ILE A 26 -21.16 5.38 5.59
N LYS A 27 -21.22 6.56 4.96
CA LYS A 27 -20.87 6.72 3.54
C LYS A 27 -19.40 6.45 3.28
N ALA A 28 -18.52 6.97 4.14
CA ALA A 28 -17.09 6.71 4.07
C ALA A 28 -16.78 5.23 4.28
N TYR A 29 -17.44 4.56 5.22
CA TYR A 29 -17.27 3.13 5.47
C TYR A 29 -17.75 2.30 4.28
N ARG A 30 -18.90 2.62 3.69
CA ARG A 30 -19.36 1.94 2.46
C ARG A 30 -18.41 2.17 1.29
N LEU A 31 -17.97 3.39 1.06
CA LEU A 31 -17.01 3.68 0.00
C LEU A 31 -15.67 2.97 0.24
N TRP A 32 -15.22 2.92 1.49
CA TRP A 32 -14.05 2.14 1.89
C TRP A 32 -14.26 0.66 1.61
N GLN A 33 -15.43 0.12 1.94
CA GLN A 33 -15.78 -1.27 1.67
C GLN A 33 -15.82 -1.56 0.16
N ASP A 34 -16.42 -0.68 -0.64
CA ASP A 34 -16.47 -0.81 -2.10
C ASP A 34 -15.06 -0.76 -2.72
N MET A 35 -14.16 0.07 -2.17
CA MET A 35 -12.75 0.14 -2.60
C MET A 35 -11.92 -1.05 -2.09
N TYR A 36 -12.26 -1.60 -0.93
CA TYR A 36 -11.56 -2.74 -0.32
C TYR A 36 -12.07 -4.10 -0.80
N GLU A 37 -13.29 -4.19 -1.36
CA GLU A 37 -13.79 -5.40 -2.03
C GLU A 37 -12.98 -5.72 -3.30
N ASP A 38 -12.41 -4.72 -3.97
CA ASP A 38 -11.47 -4.89 -5.10
C ASP A 38 -10.04 -5.24 -4.63
N ASP A 39 -9.75 -5.07 -3.35
CA ASP A 39 -8.41 -5.18 -2.73
C ASP A 39 -8.27 -6.45 -1.88
N GLU A 40 -9.24 -7.37 -1.89
CA GLU A 40 -8.99 -8.74 -1.48
C GLU A 40 -8.39 -9.47 -2.69
N PRO A 41 -7.05 -9.50 -2.84
CA PRO A 41 -6.44 -10.11 -4.02
C PRO A 41 -6.95 -11.53 -4.11
N ALA A 42 -7.60 -11.87 -5.23
CA ALA A 42 -8.10 -13.21 -5.51
C ALA A 42 -7.09 -14.23 -4.98
N SER A 43 -7.55 -15.07 -4.05
CA SER A 43 -6.63 -15.94 -3.32
C SER A 43 -5.83 -16.77 -4.32
N ASP A 44 -4.56 -17.07 -4.04
CA ASP A 44 -3.73 -17.82 -5.01
C ASP A 44 -4.37 -19.16 -5.41
N ARG A 45 -5.25 -19.71 -4.56
CA ARG A 45 -6.07 -20.88 -4.85
C ARG A 45 -7.15 -20.61 -5.91
N GLU A 46 -7.81 -19.46 -5.83
CA GLU A 46 -8.83 -19.02 -6.77
C GLU A 46 -8.23 -18.69 -8.14
N ARG A 47 -7.07 -18.03 -8.14
CA ARG A 47 -6.26 -17.83 -9.36
C ARG A 47 -5.80 -19.15 -9.98
N LEU A 48 -5.38 -20.12 -9.16
CA LEU A 48 -5.02 -21.46 -9.65
C LEU A 48 -6.21 -22.21 -10.23
N SER A 49 -7.40 -22.08 -9.64
CA SER A 49 -8.60 -22.72 -10.19
C SER A 49 -8.99 -22.14 -11.56
N GLU A 50 -8.84 -20.83 -11.75
CA GLU A 50 -9.12 -20.19 -13.04
C GLU A 50 -8.11 -20.62 -14.13
N LEU A 51 -6.83 -20.76 -13.77
CA LEU A 51 -5.80 -21.27 -14.68
C LEU A 51 -5.98 -22.76 -15.03
N GLU A 52 -6.47 -23.56 -14.08
CA GLU A 52 -6.80 -24.97 -14.31
C GLU A 52 -8.00 -25.12 -15.25
N GLU A 53 -9.02 -24.26 -15.11
CA GLU A 53 -10.15 -24.18 -16.03
C GLU A 53 -9.69 -23.76 -17.45
N ALA A 54 -8.81 -22.76 -17.57
CA ALA A 54 -8.24 -22.34 -18.85
C ALA A 54 -7.40 -23.45 -19.53
N HIS A 55 -6.69 -24.26 -18.73
CA HIS A 55 -6.00 -25.45 -19.23
C HIS A 55 -6.98 -26.51 -19.73
N PHE A 56 -8.09 -26.75 -19.03
CA PHE A 56 -9.14 -27.67 -19.51
C PHE A 56 -9.85 -27.16 -20.77
N ALA A 57 -9.98 -25.84 -20.93
CA ALA A 57 -10.47 -25.19 -22.14
C ALA A 57 -9.47 -25.28 -23.32
N GLY A 58 -8.23 -25.71 -23.07
CA GLY A 58 -7.17 -25.80 -24.07
C GLY A 58 -6.54 -24.44 -24.43
N GLU A 59 -6.83 -23.40 -23.65
CA GLU A 59 -6.24 -22.06 -23.82
C GLU A 59 -4.87 -21.92 -23.16
N LEU A 60 -4.54 -22.84 -22.23
CA LEU A 60 -3.28 -22.86 -21.50
C LEU A 60 -2.60 -24.24 -21.59
N ASP A 61 -1.29 -24.27 -21.83
CA ASP A 61 -0.52 -25.51 -21.89
C ASP A 61 -0.17 -26.07 -20.50
N ALA A 62 0.03 -27.39 -20.43
CA ALA A 62 0.34 -28.10 -19.18
C ALA A 62 1.67 -27.64 -18.55
N ASP A 63 2.68 -27.34 -19.38
CA ASP A 63 3.98 -26.86 -18.87
C ASP A 63 3.90 -25.43 -18.33
N GLU A 64 3.04 -24.60 -18.92
CA GLU A 64 2.77 -23.24 -18.46
C GLU A 64 2.04 -23.25 -17.12
N LEU A 65 0.98 -24.07 -16.98
CA LEU A 65 0.25 -24.23 -15.72
C LEU A 65 1.18 -24.68 -14.59
N ARG A 66 2.09 -25.63 -14.87
CA ARG A 66 3.06 -26.11 -13.87
C ARG A 66 4.03 -25.02 -13.42
N ARG A 67 4.50 -24.19 -14.35
CA ARG A 67 5.39 -23.07 -14.04
C ARG A 67 4.70 -22.03 -13.17
N VAL A 68 3.46 -21.67 -13.48
CA VAL A 68 2.68 -20.69 -12.70
C VAL A 68 2.38 -21.23 -11.29
N ARG A 69 2.03 -22.52 -11.17
CA ARG A 69 1.85 -23.19 -9.88
C ARG A 69 3.10 -23.13 -9.00
N GLU A 70 4.28 -23.32 -9.57
CA GLU A 70 5.55 -23.24 -8.82
C GLU A 70 5.84 -21.81 -8.34
N LEU A 71 5.57 -20.80 -9.17
CA LEU A 71 5.77 -19.39 -8.82
C LEU A 71 4.84 -18.95 -7.67
N LEU A 72 3.56 -19.32 -7.73
CA LEU A 72 2.56 -19.02 -6.68
C LEU A 72 2.84 -19.77 -5.36
N SER A 73 3.42 -20.97 -5.45
CA SER A 73 3.84 -21.72 -4.25
C SER A 73 5.03 -21.06 -3.56
N ARG A 74 5.95 -20.47 -4.33
CA ARG A 74 7.16 -19.81 -3.82
C ARG A 74 6.87 -18.43 -3.21
N SER A 75 5.94 -17.66 -3.78
CA SER A 75 5.54 -16.36 -3.22
C SER A 75 4.91 -16.50 -1.82
N ASN A 76 4.14 -17.57 -1.57
CA ASN A 76 3.57 -17.87 -0.25
C ASN A 76 4.62 -18.21 0.80
N ALA A 77 5.69 -18.94 0.43
CA ALA A 77 6.77 -19.27 1.35
C ALA A 77 7.59 -18.04 1.78
N SER A 78 7.69 -17.02 0.92
CA SER A 78 8.34 -15.74 1.23
C SER A 78 7.49 -14.78 2.08
N LYS A 79 6.21 -15.07 2.31
CA LYS A 79 5.34 -14.31 3.23
C LYS A 79 5.38 -14.87 4.67
N ALA A 80 6.37 -15.71 5.00
CA ALA A 80 6.75 -15.93 6.39
C ALA A 80 7.36 -14.62 6.93
N PRO A 81 7.05 -14.20 8.17
CA PRO A 81 7.52 -12.92 8.70
C PRO A 81 9.05 -12.89 8.63
N GLU A 82 9.58 -12.04 7.76
CA GLU A 82 11.00 -11.76 7.69
C GLU A 82 11.41 -11.24 9.08
N PRO A 83 12.27 -11.95 9.83
CA PRO A 83 12.76 -11.43 11.09
C PRO A 83 13.60 -10.21 10.77
N LEU A 84 13.05 -9.01 11.09
CA LEU A 84 13.71 -7.70 11.15
C LEU A 84 15.13 -7.72 10.58
N ARG A 85 15.24 -7.75 9.25
CA ARG A 85 16.54 -7.68 8.61
C ARG A 85 17.02 -6.25 8.77
N SER A 86 17.90 -6.09 9.74
CA SER A 86 18.70 -4.91 10.04
C SER A 86 18.93 -4.08 8.78
N ARG A 87 18.30 -2.91 8.75
CA ARG A 87 18.64 -1.80 7.86
C ARG A 87 20.17 -1.75 7.75
N PRO A 88 20.77 -1.89 6.54
CA PRO A 88 22.19 -1.66 6.40
C PRO A 88 22.45 -0.22 6.85
N SER A 89 23.17 -0.07 7.95
CA SER A 89 23.64 1.23 8.41
C SER A 89 24.47 1.80 7.28
N ILE A 90 23.93 2.82 6.60
CA ILE A 90 24.68 3.61 5.62
C ILE A 90 25.83 4.22 6.41
N GLN A 91 27.00 3.61 6.23
CA GLN A 91 28.27 4.08 6.73
C GLN A 91 28.43 5.51 6.17
N PRO A 92 28.58 6.56 7.00
CA PRO A 92 28.88 7.88 6.48
C PRO A 92 30.27 7.79 5.84
N GLU A 93 30.26 7.96 4.52
CA GLU A 93 31.43 8.15 3.67
C GLU A 93 32.40 9.14 4.36
N PRO A 94 33.67 8.78 4.56
CA PRO A 94 34.65 9.71 5.12
C PRO A 94 34.88 10.83 4.10
N SER A 95 34.51 12.05 4.47
CA SER A 95 34.76 13.27 3.71
C SER A 95 36.17 13.30 3.10
N PRO A 96 36.31 13.63 1.80
CA PRO A 96 37.63 13.77 1.21
C PRO A 96 38.32 15.01 1.78
N LEU A 97 39.49 14.79 2.40
CA LEU A 97 40.41 15.84 2.83
C LEU A 97 40.77 16.76 1.65
N PRO A 98 40.93 18.08 1.86
CA PRO A 98 41.41 18.97 0.80
C PRO A 98 42.85 18.62 0.40
N PRO A 99 43.22 18.72 -0.90
CA PRO A 99 44.58 18.45 -1.33
C PRO A 99 45.55 19.48 -0.76
N SER A 100 46.44 19.00 0.10
CA SER A 100 47.62 19.72 0.60
C SER A 100 48.68 19.77 -0.51
N ASN A 101 48.60 20.76 -1.40
CA ASN A 101 49.68 21.10 -2.32
C ASN A 101 50.47 22.29 -1.80
N SER A 102 51.51 21.97 -1.02
CA SER A 102 52.67 22.81 -0.79
C SER A 102 53.73 22.39 -1.80
N ALA A 103 53.93 23.17 -2.86
CA ALA A 103 55.16 23.26 -3.67
C ALA A 103 54.89 24.12 -4.91
N GLY A 104 55.49 25.29 -4.99
CA GLY A 104 55.34 26.20 -6.14
C GLY A 104 55.91 27.58 -5.85
N GLU A 105 57.18 27.59 -5.46
CA GLU A 105 58.10 28.73 -5.42
C GLU A 105 58.01 29.58 -6.70
N PRO A 106 57.77 30.90 -6.61
CA PRO A 106 58.06 31.82 -7.70
C PRO A 106 59.37 32.56 -7.40
N ASP A 107 60.46 32.10 -8.01
CA ASP A 107 61.66 32.90 -8.22
C ASP A 107 61.33 34.02 -9.22
N THR A 108 61.26 35.24 -8.70
CA THR A 108 61.34 36.48 -9.47
C THR A 108 62.27 37.43 -8.72
N VAL A 109 63.51 37.59 -9.20
CA VAL A 109 64.18 38.82 -9.66
C VAL A 109 65.62 38.47 -10.05
#